data_AF-U6DFJ2-F1
#
_entry.id   AF-U6DFJ2-F1
#
_cell.length_a   1.000
_cell.length_b   1.000
_cell.length_c   1.000
_cell.angle_alpha   90.00
_cell.angle_beta   90.00
_cell.angle_gamma   90.00
#
_symmetry.space_group_name_H-M   'P 1'
#
loop_
_entity.id
_entity.type
_entity.pdbx_description
1 polymer ?
#
loop_
_entity_poly.entity_id
_entity_poly.type
_entity_poly.pdbx_seq_one_letter_code
_entity_poly.pdbx_strand_id
1 'polypeptide(L)'
;FVNYSPSQKISRPGDSDDSRSVNSVLLFTILNPIYSITTDVLYTICNPCGPVQRIVIFRKNGVQAMVEFDSVQSAQRAKASLNGADIYSGCCTLKIEYAKPTRLNVFKNDQDTWDYTNPNLSGQ
;
A
#
# COMPACT_ATOMS: atom_id res chain seq x y z
N PHE A 1 15.21 32.06 39.41
CA PHE A 1 14.95 32.22 37.95
C PHE A 1 14.89 30.84 37.34
N VAL A 2 13.70 30.39 36.96
CA VAL A 2 13.43 29.06 36.42
C VAL A 2 13.57 29.12 34.90
N ASN A 3 14.50 28.34 34.35
CA ASN A 3 14.72 28.27 32.91
C ASN A 3 13.93 27.08 32.36
N TYR A 4 12.80 27.36 31.72
CA TYR A 4 12.04 26.36 30.98
C TYR A 4 12.62 26.31 29.56
N SER A 5 13.40 25.28 29.23
CA SER A 5 13.67 24.94 27.84
C SER A 5 12.36 24.52 27.17
N PRO A 6 11.89 25.19 26.11
CA PRO A 6 10.76 24.69 25.35
C PRO A 6 11.27 23.50 24.55
N SER A 7 10.79 22.29 24.86
CA SER A 7 10.97 21.14 23.98
C SER A 7 10.20 21.42 22.68
N GLN A 8 10.88 22.07 21.73
CA GLN A 8 10.46 22.09 20.35
C GLN A 8 10.57 20.65 19.87
N LYS A 9 9.42 20.01 19.56
CA LYS A 9 9.39 18.70 18.89
C LYS A 9 10.30 18.79 17.66
N ILE A 10 11.50 18.23 17.78
CA ILE A 10 12.37 17.99 16.64
C ILE A 10 11.68 16.90 15.82
N SER A 11 10.97 17.31 14.78
CA SER A 11 10.69 16.44 13.65
C SER A 11 12.04 16.07 13.06
N ARG A 12 12.55 14.88 13.40
CA ARG A 12 13.79 14.35 12.81
C ARG A 12 13.53 14.13 11.31
N PRO A 13 14.24 14.81 10.40
CA PRO A 13 14.23 14.43 9.00
C PRO A 13 15.19 13.25 8.87
N GLY A 14 14.67 12.03 9.00
CA GLY A 14 15.53 10.85 8.99
C GLY A 14 14.82 9.59 9.42
N ASP A 15 13.80 9.19 8.68
CA ASP A 15 13.54 7.76 8.48
C ASP A 15 13.91 7.45 7.03
N SER A 16 15.16 7.04 6.83
CA SER A 16 15.80 6.88 5.53
C SER A 16 15.36 5.63 4.76
N ASP A 17 14.09 5.22 4.89
CA ASP A 17 13.46 4.29 3.94
C ASP A 17 12.96 5.01 2.67
N ASP A 18 12.97 6.36 2.67
CA ASP A 18 12.55 7.24 1.56
C ASP A 18 13.56 7.33 0.39
N SER A 19 14.47 6.35 0.25
CA SER A 19 15.40 6.28 -0.89
C SER A 19 14.70 5.95 -2.23
N ARG A 20 13.40 5.60 -2.17
CA ARG A 20 12.57 5.37 -3.35
C ARG A 20 11.79 6.64 -3.65
N SER A 21 11.92 7.12 -4.88
CA SER A 21 11.16 8.26 -5.37
C SER A 21 9.67 8.02 -5.13
N VAL A 22 9.06 8.93 -4.36
CA VAL A 22 7.62 8.98 -4.11
C VAL A 22 6.87 8.84 -5.44
N ASN A 23 5.93 7.89 -5.50
CA ASN A 23 5.09 7.65 -6.66
C ASN A 23 3.69 7.19 -6.22
N SER A 24 2.81 6.92 -7.19
CA SER A 24 1.44 6.47 -6.96
C SER A 24 1.31 4.96 -6.75
N VAL A 25 2.41 4.21 -6.74
CA VAL A 25 2.41 2.74 -6.64
C VAL A 25 3.09 2.31 -5.34
N LEU A 26 2.36 1.57 -4.52
CA LEU A 26 2.86 1.07 -3.25
C LEU A 26 3.09 -0.43 -3.31
N LEU A 27 4.17 -0.88 -2.69
CA LEU A 27 4.46 -2.28 -2.42
C LEU A 27 3.99 -2.61 -1.02
N PHE A 28 3.01 -3.50 -0.92
CA PHE A 28 2.49 -4.07 0.32
C PHE A 28 3.16 -5.42 0.54
N THR A 29 3.76 -5.62 1.69
CA THR A 29 4.26 -6.91 2.15
C THR A 29 3.40 -7.36 3.32
N ILE A 30 2.71 -8.49 3.18
CA ILE A 30 1.77 -9.00 4.18
C ILE A 30 2.54 -9.94 5.10
N LEU A 31 2.68 -9.55 6.36
CA LEU A 31 3.30 -10.34 7.40
C LEU A 31 2.25 -11.23 8.07
N ASN A 32 2.64 -12.44 8.44
CA ASN A 32 1.74 -13.44 9.03
C ASN A 32 0.43 -13.63 8.23
N PRO A 33 0.52 -14.01 6.93
CA PRO A 33 -0.65 -14.20 6.07
C PRO A 33 -1.40 -15.49 6.43
N ILE A 34 -2.16 -15.45 7.52
CA ILE A 34 -2.97 -16.59 8.02
C ILE A 34 -4.21 -16.78 7.15
N TYR A 35 -4.78 -15.68 6.64
CA TYR A 35 -5.95 -15.68 5.78
C TYR A 35 -5.59 -15.33 4.34
N SER A 36 -6.40 -15.83 3.40
CA SER A 36 -6.27 -15.52 1.98
C SER A 36 -6.47 -14.02 1.74
N ILE A 37 -5.47 -13.38 1.15
CA ILE A 37 -5.55 -11.99 0.69
C ILE A 37 -5.92 -11.98 -0.78
N THR A 38 -6.98 -11.26 -1.12
CA THR A 38 -7.47 -11.05 -2.49
C THR A 38 -7.46 -9.56 -2.84
N THR A 39 -7.62 -9.26 -4.13
CA THR A 39 -7.76 -7.91 -4.66
C THR A 39 -8.89 -7.13 -3.99
N ASP A 40 -10.05 -7.77 -3.75
CA ASP A 40 -11.19 -7.14 -3.07
C ASP A 40 -10.88 -6.72 -1.63
N VAL A 41 -10.13 -7.54 -0.87
CA VAL A 41 -9.74 -7.23 0.50
C VAL A 41 -8.82 -6.01 0.51
N LEU A 42 -7.81 -5.99 -0.37
CA LEU A 42 -6.89 -4.87 -0.50
C LEU A 42 -7.60 -3.60 -0.99
N TYR A 43 -8.56 -3.73 -1.92
CA TYR A 43 -9.36 -2.61 -2.38
C TYR A 43 -10.19 -2.02 -1.25
N THR A 44 -10.85 -2.85 -0.45
CA THR A 44 -11.71 -2.42 0.67
C THR A 44 -10.95 -1.54 1.67
N ILE A 45 -9.71 -1.91 2.02
CA ILE A 45 -8.89 -1.13 2.96
C ILE A 45 -8.21 0.08 2.31
N CYS A 46 -7.92 0.04 1.00
CA CYS A 46 -7.24 1.13 0.30
C CYS A 46 -8.19 2.22 -0.22
N ASN A 47 -9.43 1.86 -0.58
CA ASN A 47 -10.40 2.76 -1.18
C ASN A 47 -10.72 4.01 -0.33
N PRO A 48 -10.78 3.95 1.02
CA PRO A 48 -10.94 5.14 1.86
C PRO A 48 -9.76 6.13 1.75
N CYS A 49 -8.57 5.67 1.37
CA CYS A 49 -7.40 6.53 1.23
C CYS A 49 -7.42 7.31 -0.08
N GLY A 50 -8.01 6.73 -1.14
CA GLY A 50 -8.23 7.36 -2.43
C GLY A 50 -8.57 6.34 -3.52
N PRO A 51 -8.87 6.80 -4.75
CA PRO A 51 -9.24 5.91 -5.84
C PRO A 51 -8.11 4.95 -6.20
N VAL A 52 -8.41 3.64 -6.11
CA VAL A 52 -7.49 2.57 -6.48
C VAL A 52 -7.68 2.25 -7.96
N GLN A 53 -6.58 2.22 -8.69
CA GLN A 53 -6.53 2.00 -10.14
C GLN A 53 -6.33 0.52 -10.45
N ARG A 54 -5.28 -0.07 -9.87
CA ARG A 54 -4.86 -1.44 -10.16
C ARG A 54 -4.31 -2.13 -8.92
N ILE A 55 -4.54 -3.43 -8.79
CA ILE A 55 -3.96 -4.28 -7.75
C ILE A 55 -3.36 -5.52 -8.40
N VAL A 56 -2.15 -5.89 -7.98
CA VAL A 56 -1.47 -7.11 -8.39
C VAL A 56 -0.88 -7.80 -7.17
N ILE A 57 -1.29 -9.04 -6.91
CA ILE A 57 -0.82 -9.88 -5.80
C ILE A 57 0.16 -10.92 -6.33
N PHE A 58 1.24 -11.14 -5.60
CA PHE A 58 2.27 -12.14 -5.92
C PHE A 58 2.66 -12.92 -4.67
N ARG A 59 2.81 -14.23 -4.82
CA ARG A 59 3.06 -15.18 -3.72
C ARG A 59 4.41 -15.90 -3.82
N LYS A 60 5.37 -15.31 -4.55
CA LYS A 60 6.65 -15.96 -4.87
C LYS A 60 7.61 -16.08 -3.67
N ASN A 61 7.66 -15.06 -2.82
CA ASN A 61 8.54 -14.98 -1.64
C ASN A 61 7.75 -14.46 -0.43
N GLY A 62 6.65 -15.15 -0.10
CA GLY A 62 5.62 -14.63 0.78
C GLY A 62 4.54 -13.87 0.02
N VAL A 63 3.52 -13.40 0.74
CA VAL A 63 2.38 -12.68 0.14
C VAL A 63 2.72 -11.20 0.07
N GLN A 64 2.78 -10.70 -1.15
CA GLN A 64 3.03 -9.29 -1.44
C GLN A 64 2.02 -8.81 -2.48
N ALA A 65 1.75 -7.52 -2.47
CA ALA A 65 0.86 -6.89 -3.43
C ALA A 65 1.41 -5.54 -3.87
N MET A 66 1.13 -5.16 -5.10
CA MET A 66 1.31 -3.79 -5.57
C MET A 66 -0.06 -3.15 -5.76
N VAL A 67 -0.22 -1.96 -5.21
CA VAL A 67 -1.44 -1.16 -5.31
C VAL A 67 -1.09 0.15 -5.98
N GLU A 68 -1.73 0.42 -7.11
CA GLU A 68 -1.61 1.69 -7.81
C GLU A 68 -2.82 2.56 -7.51
N PHE A 69 -2.55 3.79 -7.09
CA PHE A 69 -3.55 4.82 -6.87
C PHE A 69 -3.60 5.80 -8.05
N ASP A 70 -4.71 6.52 -8.16
CA ASP A 70 -4.89 7.58 -9.16
C ASP A 70 -3.89 8.74 -9.00
N SER A 71 -3.45 8.99 -7.77
CA SER A 71 -2.55 10.10 -7.46
C SER A 71 -1.49 9.73 -6.42
N VAL A 72 -0.39 10.47 -6.43
CA VAL A 72 0.68 10.36 -5.43
C VAL A 72 0.17 10.71 -4.03
N GLN A 73 -0.75 11.67 -3.92
CA GLN A 73 -1.33 12.10 -2.66
C GLN A 73 -2.17 10.97 -2.02
N SER A 74 -2.92 10.23 -2.83
CA SER A 74 -3.67 9.04 -2.37
C SER A 74 -2.70 7.96 -1.87
N ALA A 75 -1.60 7.70 -2.59
CA ALA A 75 -0.58 6.75 -2.18
C ALA A 75 0.12 7.18 -0.87
N GLN A 76 0.47 8.45 -0.72
CA GLN A 76 1.03 9.00 0.52
C GLN A 76 0.09 8.78 1.71
N ARG A 77 -1.21 9.08 1.54
CA ARG A 77 -2.22 8.87 2.58
C ARG A 77 -2.37 7.39 2.92
N ALA A 78 -2.44 6.52 1.91
CA ALA A 78 -2.53 5.07 2.10
C ALA A 78 -1.32 4.53 2.87
N LYS A 79 -0.10 4.89 2.48
CA LYS A 79 1.11 4.52 3.22
C LYS A 79 1.05 5.01 4.67
N ALA A 80 0.70 6.27 4.91
CA ALA A 80 0.66 6.83 6.26
C ALA A 80 -0.42 6.18 7.15
N SER A 81 -1.56 5.78 6.58
CA SER A 81 -2.69 5.24 7.34
C SER A 81 -2.63 3.73 7.54
N LEU A 82 -2.06 2.99 6.58
CA LEU A 82 -2.13 1.52 6.55
C LEU A 82 -0.79 0.85 6.90
N ASN A 83 0.33 1.57 6.88
CA ASN A 83 1.62 0.97 7.21
C ASN A 83 1.67 0.59 8.70
N GLY A 84 1.96 -0.68 8.97
CA GLY A 84 1.93 -1.27 10.30
C GLY A 84 0.53 -1.68 10.78
N ALA A 85 -0.52 -1.45 9.98
CA ALA A 85 -1.88 -1.86 10.33
C ALA A 85 -2.14 -3.33 9.98
N ASP A 86 -3.02 -3.96 10.74
CA ASP A 86 -3.49 -5.31 10.48
C ASP A 86 -4.72 -5.30 9.57
N ILE A 87 -4.74 -6.17 8.55
CA ILE A 87 -5.96 -6.37 7.74
C ILE A 87 -7.04 -7.08 8.55
N TYR A 88 -6.64 -8.08 9.34
CA TYR A 88 -7.51 -8.83 10.24
C TYR A 88 -6.95 -8.71 11.65
N SER A 89 -7.81 -8.53 12.65
CA SER A 89 -7.37 -8.30 14.04
C SER A 89 -6.30 -9.30 14.49
N GLY A 90 -5.06 -8.84 14.66
CA GLY A 90 -3.93 -9.64 15.12
C GLY A 90 -3.19 -10.45 14.06
N CYS A 91 -3.47 -10.28 12.76
CA CYS A 91 -2.72 -10.92 11.68
C CYS A 91 -2.78 -10.15 10.35
N CYS A 92 -2.03 -10.64 9.35
CA CYS A 92 -1.93 -10.00 8.03
C CYS A 92 -1.47 -8.54 8.13
N THR A 93 -0.46 -8.27 8.95
CA THR A 93 0.09 -6.93 9.17
C THR A 93 0.73 -6.41 7.89
N LEU A 94 0.43 -5.17 7.52
CA LEU A 94 0.92 -4.51 6.33
C LEU A 94 2.26 -3.82 6.58
N LYS A 95 3.27 -4.16 5.79
CA LYS A 95 4.47 -3.33 5.62
C LYS A 95 4.43 -2.67 4.24
N ILE A 96 4.43 -1.34 4.19
CA ILE A 96 4.20 -0.58 2.97
C ILE A 96 5.40 0.29 2.61
N GLU A 97 5.88 0.13 1.38
CA GLU A 97 7.00 0.88 0.81
C GLU A 97 6.60 1.45 -0.57
N TYR A 98 7.26 2.51 -1.05
CA TYR A 98 7.05 2.91 -2.45
C TYR A 98 7.57 1.81 -3.39
N ALA A 99 6.82 1.52 -4.44
CA ALA A 99 7.22 0.54 -5.42
C ALA A 99 8.27 1.13 -6.38
N LYS A 100 9.11 0.27 -6.95
CA LYS A 100 10.03 0.65 -8.04
C LYS A 100 9.28 1.04 -9.34
N PRO A 101 8.31 0.25 -9.84
CA PRO A 101 7.52 0.66 -11.00
C PRO A 101 6.57 1.80 -10.64
N THR A 102 6.34 2.71 -11.58
CA THR A 102 5.37 3.81 -11.47
C THR A 102 4.01 3.49 -12.10
N ARG A 103 3.88 2.32 -12.73
CA ARG A 103 2.65 1.84 -13.37
C ARG A 103 2.59 0.32 -13.34
N LEU A 104 1.42 -0.23 -13.02
CA LEU A 104 1.17 -1.66 -13.07
C LEU A 104 0.58 -2.08 -14.42
N ASN A 105 0.92 -3.30 -14.85
CA ASN A 105 0.32 -3.94 -16.01
C ASN A 105 -0.54 -5.10 -15.52
N VAL A 106 -1.84 -5.04 -15.81
CA VAL A 106 -2.83 -6.07 -15.48
C VAL A 106 -3.35 -6.65 -16.80
N PHE A 107 -3.26 -7.97 -16.95
CA PHE A 107 -3.64 -8.67 -18.19
C PHE A 107 -4.99 -9.38 -18.10
N LYS A 108 -5.50 -9.57 -16.88
CA LYS A 108 -6.77 -10.23 -16.57
C LYS A 108 -7.30 -9.73 -15.24
N ASN A 109 -8.61 -9.84 -15.03
CA ASN A 109 -9.26 -9.53 -13.76
C ASN A 109 -9.65 -10.84 -13.04
N ASP A 110 -8.99 -11.14 -11.93
CA ASP A 110 -9.22 -12.29 -11.06
C ASP A 110 -8.95 -11.95 -9.58
N GLN A 111 -8.91 -12.96 -8.70
CA GLN A 111 -8.72 -12.75 -7.25
C GLN A 111 -7.33 -12.19 -6.88
N ASP A 112 -6.35 -12.28 -7.79
CA ASP A 112 -4.97 -11.89 -7.57
C ASP A 112 -4.58 -10.63 -8.34
N THR A 113 -5.24 -10.35 -9.45
CA THR A 113 -4.95 -9.21 -10.32
C THR A 113 -6.23 -8.52 -10.74
N TRP A 114 -6.29 -7.19 -10.63
CA TRP A 114 -7.49 -6.46 -11.02
C TRP A 114 -7.15 -5.05 -11.51
N ASP A 115 -7.73 -4.66 -12.65
CA ASP A 115 -7.74 -3.29 -13.15
C ASP A 115 -9.14 -2.69 -12.98
N TYR A 116 -9.28 -1.78 -12.01
CA TYR A 116 -10.54 -1.11 -11.69
C TYR A 116 -10.94 -0.06 -12.73
N THR A 117 -10.03 0.27 -13.67
CA THR A 117 -10.33 1.16 -14.80
C THR A 117 -10.68 0.44 -16.09
N ASN A 118 -10.41 -0.86 -16.16
CA ASN A 118 -10.76 -1.68 -17.31
C ASN A 118 -11.53 -2.94 -16.91
N PRO A 119 -12.87 -2.86 -16.81
CA PRO A 119 -13.69 -4.01 -16.45
C PRO A 119 -13.69 -5.10 -17.53
N ASN A 120 -13.30 -4.81 -18.78
CA ASN A 120 -13.34 -5.78 -19.88
C ASN A 120 -12.31 -6.91 -19.78
N LEU A 121 -11.41 -6.86 -18.78
CA LEU A 121 -10.42 -7.92 -18.53
C LEU A 121 -11.00 -9.11 -17.78
N SER A 122 -12.26 -9.04 -17.31
CA SER A 122 -12.97 -10.18 -16.74
C SER A 122 -13.54 -11.05 -17.87
N GLY A 123 -12.75 -11.97 -18.41
CA GLY A 123 -13.22 -12.90 -19.45
C GLY A 123 -12.21 -13.35 -20.51
N GLN A 124 -10.92 -13.02 -20.37
CA GLN A 124 -9.84 -13.64 -21.16
C GLN A 124 -9.27 -14.88 -20.48
#